data_AF-A0A353XUV8-F1
#
_entry.id   AF-A0A353XUV8-F1
#
_cell.length_a   1.000
_cell.length_b   1.000
_cell.length_c   1.000
_cell.angle_alpha   90.00
_cell.angle_beta   90.00
_cell.angle_gamma   90.00
#
_symmetry.space_group_name_H-M   'P 1'
#
loop_
_entity.id
_entity.type
_entity.pdbx_description
1 polymer ?
#
loop_
_entity_poly.entity_id
_entity_poly.type
_entity_poly.pdbx_seq_one_letter_code
_entity_poly.pdbx_strand_id
1 'polypeptide(L)'
;QALAYMIVEIPASVIDEVNILQATLMGMRLACEQIMIEMVQALQSNLDKSLEVEGFLDIDSSSQNHIAFNLLIDGNKVPDLDSQLLQHYNIGPELKHSVNAEAWVKGDARHSAIAAASVLAKVSRDRQLIKDGAAHPGYGLEGHKGYPTKAHIEAIQKLGVLPQHRRSFKPVQEALSLQQL
;
A
#
# COMPACT_ATOMS: atom_id res chain seq x y z
N GLN A 1 -1.67 -18.13 9.63
CA GLN A 1 -2.14 -17.70 8.29
C GLN A 1 -2.62 -16.26 8.42
N ALA A 2 -2.40 -15.39 7.43
CA ALA A 2 -2.95 -14.03 7.46
C ALA A 2 -4.48 -14.08 7.29
N LEU A 3 -5.21 -13.20 8.00
CA LEU A 3 -6.67 -13.11 7.87
C LEU A 3 -7.08 -12.44 6.56
N ALA A 4 -6.36 -11.39 6.17
CA ALA A 4 -6.53 -10.66 4.91
C ALA A 4 -5.23 -9.93 4.56
N TYR A 5 -5.11 -9.45 3.33
CA TYR A 5 -4.03 -8.56 2.91
C TYR A 5 -4.50 -7.60 1.81
N MET A 6 -3.85 -6.44 1.71
CA MET A 6 -4.09 -5.44 0.68
C MET A 6 -2.77 -5.03 0.02
N ILE A 7 -2.77 -4.84 -1.31
CA ILE A 7 -1.64 -4.32 -2.07
C ILE A 7 -2.08 -3.05 -2.79
N VAL A 8 -1.40 -1.95 -2.51
CA VAL A 8 -1.60 -0.68 -3.20
C VAL A 8 -0.37 -0.36 -4.03
N GLU A 9 -0.60 -0.01 -5.30
CA GLU A 9 0.44 0.48 -6.21
C GLU A 9 0.27 1.98 -6.42
N ILE A 10 1.35 2.74 -6.28
CA ILE A 10 1.38 4.17 -6.56
C ILE A 10 2.09 4.39 -7.90
N PRO A 11 1.41 4.93 -8.93
CA PRO A 11 2.00 5.17 -10.23
C PRO A 11 3.23 6.09 -10.18
N ALA A 12 4.16 5.89 -11.12
CA ALA A 12 5.36 6.73 -11.24
C ALA A 12 5.01 8.22 -11.41
N SER A 13 3.92 8.54 -12.12
CA SER A 13 3.42 9.91 -12.30
C SER A 13 3.04 10.57 -10.98
N VAL A 14 2.40 9.83 -10.07
CA VAL A 14 2.05 10.35 -8.73
C VAL A 14 3.32 10.58 -7.91
N ILE A 15 4.29 9.65 -7.99
CA ILE A 15 5.60 9.83 -7.34
C ILE A 15 6.30 11.09 -7.84
N ASP A 16 6.24 11.36 -9.15
CA ASP A 16 6.82 12.55 -9.75
C ASP A 16 6.12 13.84 -9.31
N GLU A 17 4.82 13.79 -9.05
CA GLU A 17 4.01 14.93 -8.58
C GLU A 17 4.24 15.25 -7.09
N VAL A 18 4.20 14.23 -6.22
CA VAL A 18 4.17 14.46 -4.76
C VAL A 18 5.48 14.13 -4.05
N ASN A 19 6.50 13.65 -4.76
CA ASN A 19 7.75 13.05 -4.25
C ASN A 19 7.60 11.67 -3.59
N ILE A 20 8.73 10.94 -3.49
CA ILE A 20 8.76 9.54 -3.03
C ILE A 20 8.31 9.37 -1.58
N LEU A 21 8.58 10.34 -0.69
CA LEU A 21 8.17 10.24 0.71
C LEU A 21 6.66 10.34 0.83
N GLN A 22 6.03 11.33 0.18
CA GLN A 22 4.58 11.49 0.24
C GLN A 22 3.86 10.36 -0.49
N ALA A 23 4.37 9.92 -1.64
CA ALA A 23 3.83 8.76 -2.34
C ALA A 23 3.88 7.49 -1.48
N THR A 24 4.96 7.28 -0.71
CA THR A 24 5.08 6.15 0.21
C THR A 24 4.04 6.23 1.33
N LEU A 25 3.90 7.40 1.97
CA LEU A 25 2.90 7.61 3.04
C LEU A 25 1.48 7.45 2.50
N MET A 26 1.21 7.93 1.29
CA MET A 26 -0.08 7.77 0.62
C MET A 26 -0.40 6.30 0.35
N GLY A 27 0.56 5.53 -0.18
CA GLY A 27 0.40 4.10 -0.40
C GLY A 27 0.13 3.32 0.89
N MET A 28 0.88 3.64 1.97
CA MET A 28 0.63 3.06 3.29
C MET A 28 -0.75 3.41 3.82
N ARG A 29 -1.16 4.69 3.74
CA ARG A 29 -2.49 5.16 4.15
C ARG A 29 -3.58 4.36 3.46
N LEU A 30 -3.57 4.33 2.13
CA LEU A 30 -4.57 3.65 1.33
C LEU A 30 -4.65 2.16 1.67
N ALA A 31 -3.49 1.49 1.79
CA ALA A 31 -3.47 0.07 2.13
C ALA A 31 -4.06 -0.21 3.52
N CYS A 32 -3.77 0.66 4.51
CA CYS A 32 -4.28 0.52 5.87
C CYS A 32 -5.78 0.81 5.95
N GLU A 33 -6.24 1.91 5.36
CA GLU A 33 -7.66 2.28 5.35
C GLU A 33 -8.49 1.21 4.66
N GLN A 34 -8.10 0.78 3.46
CA GLN A 34 -8.86 -0.21 2.68
C GLN A 34 -8.96 -1.55 3.42
N ILE A 35 -7.85 -2.08 3.96
CA ILE A 35 -7.91 -3.36 4.65
C ILE A 35 -8.75 -3.30 5.93
N MET A 36 -8.69 -2.18 6.68
CA MET A 36 -9.53 -2.02 7.87
C MET A 36 -11.01 -1.96 7.49
N ILE A 37 -11.36 -1.19 6.45
CA ILE A 37 -12.73 -1.07 5.95
C ILE A 37 -13.26 -2.42 5.48
N GLU A 38 -12.50 -3.14 4.65
CA GLU A 38 -12.90 -4.47 4.15
C GLU A 38 -13.09 -5.47 5.29
N MET A 39 -12.22 -5.44 6.31
CA MET A 39 -12.37 -6.30 7.48
C MET A 39 -13.63 -5.98 8.29
N VAL A 40 -13.95 -4.71 8.51
CA VAL A 40 -15.16 -4.32 9.24
C VAL A 40 -16.42 -4.71 8.46
N GLN A 41 -16.47 -4.44 7.17
CA GLN A 41 -17.59 -4.82 6.32
C GLN A 41 -17.79 -6.34 6.29
N ALA A 42 -16.71 -7.11 6.18
CA ALA A 42 -16.77 -8.57 6.23
C ALA A 42 -17.33 -9.07 7.58
N LEU A 43 -16.90 -8.48 8.70
CA LEU A 43 -17.41 -8.82 10.03
C LEU A 43 -18.90 -8.48 10.18
N GLN A 44 -19.32 -7.28 9.79
CA GLN A 44 -20.73 -6.86 9.83
C GLN A 44 -21.62 -7.80 9.00
N SER A 45 -21.20 -8.15 7.78
CA SER A 45 -21.96 -9.06 6.92
C SER A 45 -22.15 -10.47 7.51
N ASN A 46 -21.24 -10.91 8.37
CA ASN A 46 -21.34 -12.21 9.05
C ASN A 46 -22.24 -12.13 10.30
N LEU A 47 -22.25 -10.99 11.01
CA LEU A 47 -23.19 -10.76 12.10
C LEU A 47 -24.63 -10.72 11.58
N ASP A 48 -24.90 -10.00 10.49
CA ASP A 48 -26.24 -9.87 9.91
C ASP A 48 -26.82 -11.24 9.51
N LYS A 49 -26.00 -12.08 8.86
CA LYS A 49 -26.39 -13.47 8.51
C LYS A 49 -26.65 -14.36 9.72
N SER A 50 -25.98 -14.10 10.84
CA SER A 50 -26.17 -14.87 12.08
C SER A 50 -27.49 -14.48 12.75
N LEU A 51 -27.83 -13.18 12.72
CA LEU A 51 -29.07 -12.64 13.25
C LEU A 51 -30.31 -13.06 12.44
N GLU A 52 -30.19 -13.22 11.12
CA GLU A 52 -31.28 -13.75 10.27
C GLU A 52 -31.63 -15.22 10.56
N VAL A 53 -30.69 -16.01 11.11
CA VAL A 53 -30.90 -17.43 11.46
C VAL A 53 -31.48 -17.57 12.88
N GLU A 54 -31.18 -16.64 13.79
CA GLU A 54 -31.73 -16.58 15.15
C GLU A 54 -32.97 -15.68 15.22
N GLY A 55 -34.00 -16.01 14.43
CA GLY A 55 -35.27 -15.28 14.46
C GLY A 55 -36.07 -15.49 15.76
N PHE A 56 -35.62 -14.96 16.91
CA PHE A 56 -36.45 -14.71 18.10
C PHE A 56 -35.77 -13.93 19.26
N LEU A 57 -35.00 -12.86 19.02
CA LEU A 57 -34.52 -12.01 20.12
C LEU A 57 -34.65 -10.51 19.76
N ASP A 58 -35.42 -9.78 20.58
CA ASP A 58 -35.38 -8.32 20.67
C ASP A 58 -33.98 -7.90 21.16
N ILE A 59 -33.07 -7.63 20.21
CA ILE A 59 -31.75 -7.09 20.51
C ILE A 59 -31.79 -5.62 20.16
N ASP A 60 -31.60 -4.78 21.18
CA ASP A 60 -31.49 -3.34 21.08
C ASP A 60 -30.40 -2.95 20.07
N SER A 61 -30.83 -2.51 18.89
CA SER A 61 -30.01 -2.14 17.72
C SER A 61 -29.15 -0.88 17.93
N SER A 62 -29.01 -0.41 19.17
CA SER A 62 -28.31 0.82 19.55
C SER A 62 -26.88 0.61 20.06
N SER A 63 -26.44 -0.63 20.29
CA SER A 63 -25.04 -0.92 20.69
C SER A 63 -24.15 -1.06 19.45
N GLN A 64 -23.69 0.06 18.88
CA GLN A 64 -22.71 0.02 17.79
C GLN A 64 -21.41 -0.62 18.29
N ASN A 65 -21.14 -1.86 17.86
CA ASN A 65 -19.87 -2.53 18.13
C ASN A 65 -18.75 -1.79 17.38
N HIS A 66 -17.96 -1.01 18.10
CA HIS A 66 -16.78 -0.34 17.53
C HIS A 66 -15.61 -1.32 17.43
N ILE A 67 -14.98 -1.36 16.26
CA ILE A 67 -13.79 -2.19 16.00
C ILE A 67 -12.55 -1.30 16.12
N ALA A 68 -11.63 -1.70 16.98
CA ALA A 68 -10.35 -1.02 17.17
C ALA A 68 -9.22 -1.80 16.46
N PHE A 69 -8.23 -1.06 15.94
CA PHE A 69 -7.07 -1.64 15.26
C PHE A 69 -5.76 -1.22 15.93
N ASN A 70 -4.81 -2.16 16.02
CA ASN A 70 -3.41 -1.86 16.31
C ASN A 70 -2.63 -1.92 14.99
N LEU A 71 -2.08 -0.80 14.56
CA LEU A 71 -1.38 -0.66 13.28
C LEU A 71 0.12 -0.53 13.51
N LEU A 72 0.90 -1.46 12.94
CA LEU A 72 2.35 -1.45 13.02
C LEU A 72 2.94 -1.15 11.65
N ILE A 73 3.70 -0.06 11.54
CA ILE A 73 4.29 0.43 10.29
C ILE A 73 5.81 0.33 10.35
N ASP A 74 6.45 -0.23 9.33
CA ASP A 74 7.91 -0.18 9.23
C ASP A 74 8.41 1.23 8.95
N GLY A 75 9.47 1.63 9.66
CA GLY A 75 10.12 2.93 9.51
C GLY A 75 9.94 3.82 10.73
N ASN A 76 9.97 5.13 10.50
CA ASN A 76 9.95 6.14 11.56
C ASN A 76 8.74 7.08 11.51
N LYS A 77 7.78 6.81 10.61
CA LYS A 77 6.61 7.66 10.42
C LYS A 77 5.37 6.82 10.15
N VAL A 78 4.27 7.22 10.77
CA VAL A 78 2.92 6.69 10.53
C VAL A 78 2.24 7.57 9.47
N PRO A 79 1.52 6.99 8.48
CA PRO A 79 0.73 7.77 7.55
C PRO A 79 -0.42 8.49 8.28
N ASP A 80 -0.79 9.67 7.79
CA ASP A 80 -1.97 10.38 8.29
C ASP A 80 -3.23 9.67 7.80
N LEU A 81 -4.02 9.08 8.71
CA LEU A 81 -5.22 8.32 8.37
C LEU A 81 -6.45 9.23 8.33
N ASP A 82 -7.34 9.00 7.38
CA ASP A 82 -8.59 9.74 7.24
C ASP A 82 -9.58 9.32 8.33
N SER A 83 -9.55 10.06 9.44
CA SER A 83 -10.44 9.81 10.59
C SER A 83 -11.94 9.91 10.22
N GLN A 84 -12.32 10.76 9.27
CA GLN A 84 -13.72 10.90 8.87
C GLN A 84 -14.18 9.68 8.07
N LEU A 85 -13.33 9.21 7.15
CA LEU A 85 -13.57 7.97 6.42
C LEU A 85 -13.68 6.77 7.37
N LEU A 86 -12.75 6.63 8.32
CA LEU A 86 -12.75 5.50 9.25
C LEU A 86 -13.99 5.51 10.16
N GLN A 87 -14.39 6.68 10.66
CA GLN A 87 -15.62 6.83 11.45
C GLN A 87 -16.87 6.45 10.65
N HIS A 88 -16.93 6.80 9.36
CA HIS A 88 -18.03 6.42 8.48
C HIS A 88 -18.25 4.89 8.41
N TYR A 89 -17.18 4.11 8.56
CA TYR A 89 -17.24 2.64 8.59
C TYR A 89 -17.30 2.05 10.01
N ASN A 90 -17.67 2.84 11.03
CA ASN A 90 -17.70 2.43 12.44
C ASN A 90 -16.34 1.93 12.97
N ILE A 91 -15.24 2.34 12.35
CA ILE A 91 -13.89 2.08 12.83
C ILE A 91 -13.59 3.12 13.91
N GLY A 92 -14.01 2.79 15.13
CA GLY A 92 -13.80 3.59 16.32
C GLY A 92 -15.04 4.27 16.90
N PRO A 93 -15.07 4.49 18.23
CA PRO A 93 -16.03 5.41 18.85
C PRO A 93 -15.50 6.84 18.78
N GLU A 94 -16.35 7.79 19.14
CA GLU A 94 -16.14 9.25 19.18
C GLU A 94 -14.93 9.77 20.02
N LEU A 95 -13.97 8.94 20.42
CA LEU A 95 -12.85 9.31 21.31
C LEU A 95 -11.50 8.80 20.80
N LYS A 96 -10.76 9.67 20.10
CA LYS A 96 -9.28 9.80 19.93
C LYS A 96 -8.33 8.59 19.78
N HIS A 97 -8.72 7.32 19.96
CA HIS A 97 -7.79 6.18 20.11
C HIS A 97 -8.20 4.90 19.37
N SER A 98 -9.03 5.00 18.33
CA SER A 98 -9.62 3.87 17.60
C SER A 98 -8.62 3.07 16.75
N VAL A 99 -7.58 3.73 16.28
CA VAL A 99 -6.45 3.11 15.61
C VAL A 99 -5.20 3.52 16.39
N ASN A 100 -4.62 2.57 17.12
CA ASN A 100 -3.32 2.77 17.75
C ASN A 100 -2.24 2.44 16.73
N ALA A 101 -1.61 3.48 16.17
CA ALA A 101 -0.63 3.32 15.10
C ALA A 101 0.78 3.67 15.57
N GLU A 102 1.72 2.77 15.32
CA GLU A 102 3.11 2.89 15.76
C GLU A 102 4.08 2.65 14.60
N ALA A 103 5.13 3.48 14.51
CA ALA A 103 6.22 3.29 13.58
C ALA A 103 7.39 2.54 14.26
N TRP A 104 7.87 1.49 13.59
CA TRP A 104 8.91 0.60 14.08
C TRP A 104 10.10 0.62 13.13
N VAL A 105 11.21 1.22 13.56
CA VAL A 105 12.45 1.21 12.77
C VAL A 105 12.97 -0.22 12.68
N LYS A 106 13.18 -0.71 11.44
CA LYS A 106 13.52 -2.11 11.14
C LYS A 106 12.48 -3.07 11.73
N GLY A 107 11.21 -2.72 11.57
CA GLY A 107 10.08 -3.47 12.10
C GLY A 107 9.96 -4.85 11.47
N ASP A 108 10.38 -5.00 10.23
CA ASP A 108 10.41 -6.27 9.50
C ASP A 108 11.30 -7.33 10.17
N ALA A 109 12.40 -6.93 10.79
CA ALA A 109 13.28 -7.80 11.57
C ALA A 109 12.77 -8.09 12.99
N ARG A 110 11.74 -7.35 13.45
CA ARG A 110 11.29 -7.33 14.86
C ARG A 110 9.86 -7.85 15.04
N HIS A 111 9.03 -7.81 14.00
CA HIS A 111 7.62 -8.17 14.08
C HIS A 111 7.16 -8.94 12.84
N SER A 112 6.52 -10.10 13.07
CA SER A 112 6.12 -11.02 12.00
C SER A 112 5.08 -10.43 11.05
N ALA A 113 4.15 -9.60 11.54
CA ALA A 113 3.17 -8.93 10.68
C ALA A 113 3.83 -7.93 9.71
N ILE A 114 4.83 -7.17 10.19
CA ILE A 114 5.60 -6.24 9.35
C ILE A 114 6.43 -7.04 8.34
N ALA A 115 7.09 -8.12 8.78
CA ALA A 115 7.83 -9.01 7.89
C ALA A 115 6.94 -9.58 6.77
N ALA A 116 5.73 -10.03 7.12
CA ALA A 116 4.77 -10.55 6.15
C ALA A 116 4.34 -9.47 5.14
N ALA A 117 4.05 -8.25 5.59
CA ALA A 117 3.72 -7.12 4.73
C ALA A 117 4.89 -6.79 3.77
N SER A 118 6.13 -6.77 4.26
CA SER A 118 7.33 -6.54 3.45
C SER A 118 7.51 -7.61 2.37
N VAL A 119 7.28 -8.88 2.70
CA VAL A 119 7.33 -9.99 1.72
C VAL A 119 6.24 -9.83 0.67
N LEU A 120 5.00 -9.54 1.09
CA LEU A 120 3.87 -9.33 0.18
C LEU A 120 4.12 -8.16 -0.77
N ALA A 121 4.63 -7.03 -0.28
CA ALA A 121 4.99 -5.88 -1.09
C ALA A 121 6.10 -6.21 -2.09
N LYS A 122 7.18 -6.86 -1.64
CA LYS A 122 8.33 -7.22 -2.48
C LYS A 122 7.93 -8.20 -3.58
N VAL A 123 7.22 -9.27 -3.24
CA VAL A 123 6.80 -10.29 -4.21
C VAL A 123 5.83 -9.71 -5.23
N SER A 124 4.88 -8.86 -4.79
CA SER A 124 3.94 -8.20 -5.70
C SER A 124 4.66 -7.26 -6.68
N ARG A 125 5.59 -6.44 -6.18
CA ARG A 125 6.42 -5.55 -7.00
C ARG A 125 7.27 -6.32 -8.01
N ASP A 126 7.92 -7.40 -7.57
CA ASP A 126 8.79 -8.18 -8.45
C ASP A 126 8.02 -8.89 -9.57
N ARG A 127 6.79 -9.36 -9.28
CA ARG A 127 5.88 -9.91 -10.29
C ARG A 127 5.48 -8.85 -11.31
N GLN A 128 5.18 -7.63 -10.87
CA GLN A 128 4.83 -6.54 -11.78
C GLN A 128 5.99 -6.20 -12.72
N LEU A 129 7.21 -6.09 -12.20
CA LEU A 129 8.38 -5.79 -13.02
C LEU A 129 8.76 -6.90 -14.01
N ILE A 130 8.43 -8.16 -13.71
CA ILE A 130 8.57 -9.26 -14.68
C ILE A 130 7.57 -9.09 -15.82
N LYS A 131 6.31 -8.74 -15.51
CA LYS A 131 5.30 -8.45 -16.54
C LYS A 131 5.70 -7.25 -17.40
N ASP A 132 6.17 -6.18 -16.76
CA ASP A 132 6.65 -4.98 -17.46
C ASP A 132 7.86 -5.31 -18.33
N GLY A 133 8.79 -6.15 -17.87
CA GLY A 133 9.93 -6.62 -18.67
C GLY A 133 9.51 -7.39 -19.91
N ALA A 134 8.48 -8.23 -19.81
CA ALA A 134 7.89 -8.91 -20.96
C ALA A 134 7.21 -7.93 -21.94
N ALA A 135 6.55 -6.89 -21.42
CA ALA A 135 5.91 -5.85 -22.23
C ALA A 135 6.92 -4.88 -22.88
N HIS A 136 8.11 -4.74 -22.31
CA HIS A 136 9.18 -3.86 -22.78
C HIS A 136 10.50 -4.62 -22.97
N PRO A 137 10.58 -5.50 -24.01
CA PRO A 137 11.78 -6.29 -24.27
C PRO A 137 13.04 -5.44 -24.42
N GLY A 138 14.16 -5.93 -23.88
CA GLY A 138 15.46 -5.25 -23.94
C GLY A 138 15.73 -4.28 -22.79
N TYR A 139 14.75 -3.95 -21.94
CA TYR A 139 14.99 -3.16 -20.74
C TYR A 139 15.64 -3.94 -19.59
N GLY A 140 15.37 -5.25 -19.47
CA GLY A 140 15.91 -6.10 -18.40
C GLY A 140 15.26 -5.88 -17.02
N LEU A 141 14.02 -5.36 -17.00
CA LEU A 141 13.28 -5.02 -15.77
C LEU A 141 13.12 -6.22 -14.82
N GLU A 142 13.02 -7.42 -15.38
CA GLU A 142 12.95 -8.70 -14.66
C GLU A 142 14.22 -9.00 -13.86
N GLY A 143 15.39 -8.49 -14.28
CA GLY A 143 16.66 -8.69 -13.59
C GLY A 143 16.91 -7.62 -12.53
N HIS A 144 17.02 -6.36 -12.96
CA HIS A 144 17.41 -5.26 -12.07
C HIS A 144 16.23 -4.62 -11.32
N LYS A 145 14.99 -5.06 -11.53
CA LYS A 145 13.79 -4.62 -10.80
C LYS A 145 13.58 -3.11 -10.76
N GLY A 146 13.94 -2.41 -11.84
CA GLY A 146 13.87 -0.96 -11.95
C GLY A 146 14.93 -0.17 -11.15
N TYR A 147 15.87 -0.83 -10.46
CA TYR A 147 17.01 -0.14 -9.83
C TYR A 147 17.94 0.45 -10.89
N PRO A 148 18.63 1.57 -10.62
CA PRO A 148 19.49 2.27 -11.57
C PRO A 148 20.84 1.55 -11.74
N THR A 149 20.79 0.28 -12.15
CA THR A 149 21.98 -0.48 -12.53
C THR A 149 22.53 0.03 -13.86
N LYS A 150 23.79 -0.25 -14.14
CA LYS A 150 24.41 0.09 -15.44
C LYS A 150 23.56 -0.40 -16.63
N ALA A 151 23.12 -1.66 -16.59
CA ALA A 151 22.27 -2.24 -17.62
C ALA A 151 20.94 -1.48 -17.80
N HIS A 152 20.33 -1.03 -16.71
CA HIS A 152 19.07 -0.27 -16.77
C HIS A 152 19.28 1.11 -17.39
N ILE A 153 20.35 1.82 -16.99
CA ILE A 153 20.67 3.14 -17.52
C ILE A 153 20.98 3.06 -19.03
N GLU A 154 21.77 2.05 -19.44
CA GLU A 154 22.08 1.80 -20.85
C GLU A 154 20.80 1.50 -21.66
N ALA A 155 19.88 0.70 -21.11
CA ALA A 155 18.61 0.43 -21.74
C ALA A 155 17.75 1.70 -21.90
N ILE A 156 17.66 2.55 -20.88
CA ILE A 156 16.94 3.83 -20.95
C ILE A 156 17.53 4.74 -22.03
N GLN A 157 18.86 4.85 -22.09
CA GLN A 157 19.55 5.65 -23.09
C GLN A 157 19.30 5.15 -24.51
N LYS A 158 19.28 3.82 -24.70
CA LYS A 158 19.10 3.18 -26.01
C LYS A 158 17.64 3.11 -26.47
N LEU A 159 16.71 2.84 -25.56
CA LEU A 159 15.33 2.47 -25.86
C LEU A 159 14.31 3.55 -25.47
N GLY A 160 14.73 4.60 -24.75
CA GLY A 160 13.85 5.67 -24.31
C GLY A 160 13.41 5.58 -22.84
N VAL A 161 12.64 6.57 -22.42
CA VAL A 161 12.02 6.59 -21.08
C VAL A 161 10.58 6.10 -21.18
N LEU A 162 10.29 4.97 -20.52
CA LEU A 162 8.92 4.44 -20.38
C LEU A 162 8.07 5.23 -19.36
N PRO A 163 6.72 5.15 -19.43
CA PRO A 163 5.82 5.76 -18.45
C PRO A 163 6.05 5.32 -16.99
N GLN A 164 6.56 4.11 -16.77
CA GLN A 164 6.86 3.54 -15.44
C GLN A 164 8.13 4.13 -14.82
N HIS A 165 8.96 4.84 -15.59
CA HIS A 165 10.12 5.54 -15.04
C HIS A 165 9.67 6.80 -14.32
N ARG A 166 10.28 7.04 -13.15
CA ARG A 166 10.08 8.24 -12.34
C ARG A 166 10.88 9.38 -12.95
N ARG A 167 10.22 10.25 -13.70
CA ARG A 167 10.85 11.36 -14.44
C ARG A 167 11.47 12.41 -13.51
N SER A 168 11.06 12.44 -12.25
CA SER A 168 11.66 13.29 -11.20
C SER A 168 13.01 12.75 -10.70
N PHE A 169 13.39 11.51 -11.01
CA PHE A 169 14.63 10.91 -10.52
C PHE A 169 15.81 11.24 -11.45
N LYS A 170 16.95 11.62 -10.86
CA LYS A 170 18.13 12.12 -11.56
C LYS A 170 18.55 11.31 -12.80
N PRO A 171 18.70 9.96 -12.74
CA PRO A 171 19.12 9.20 -13.94
C PRO A 171 18.13 9.30 -15.11
N VAL A 172 16.84 9.45 -14.81
CA VAL A 172 15.79 9.59 -15.83
C VAL A 172 15.76 11.01 -16.37
N GLN A 173 15.94 12.02 -15.52
CA GLN A 173 16.08 13.42 -15.95
C GLN A 173 17.27 13.60 -16.91
N GLU A 174 18.41 13.00 -16.58
CA GLU A 174 19.60 13.01 -17.42
C GLU A 174 19.32 12.39 -18.79
N ALA A 175 18.68 11.21 -18.83
CA ALA A 175 18.29 10.56 -20.09
C ALA A 175 17.31 11.40 -20.93
N LEU A 176 16.32 12.04 -20.30
CA LEU A 176 15.36 12.92 -21.00
C LEU A 176 16.06 14.15 -21.58
N SER A 177 17.03 14.74 -20.85
CA SER A 177 17.75 15.92 -21.32
C SER A 177 18.63 15.62 -22.54
N LEU A 178 19.23 14.42 -22.61
CA LEU A 178 20.05 13.99 -23.75
C LEU A 178 19.23 13.65 -24.99
N GLN A 179 17.94 13.27 -24.82
CA GLN A 179 17.03 12.96 -25.93
C GLN A 179 16.39 14.21 -26.56
N GLN A 180 16.57 15.39 -25.93
CA GLN A 180 16.04 16.67 -26.40
C GLN A 180 17.07 17.47 -27.23
N LEU A 181 18.29 16.96 -27.38
CA LEU A 181 19.38 17.52 -28.18
C LEU A 181 19.49 16.79 -29.53
#